data_AF-A0A7L5SLT6-F1
#
_entry.id   AF-A0A7L5SLT6-F1
#
_cell.length_a   1.000
_cell.length_b   1.000
_cell.length_c   1.000
_cell.angle_alpha   90.00
_cell.angle_beta   90.00
_cell.angle_gamma   90.00
#
_symmetry.space_group_name_H-M   'P 1'
#
loop_
_entity.id
_entity.type
_entity.pdbx_description
1 polymer ?
#
loop_
_entity_poly.entity_id
_entity_poly.type
_entity_poly.pdbx_seq_one_letter_code
_entity_poly.pdbx_strand_id
1 'polypeptide(L)' 'MSLILPDNHGTPQPPSQPEPTAPRPRLSWIDVVLLVVVLGALVALLALGMDLPEAMAVVGVAGLVSAEMRRRFTQS' A
#
# COMPACT_ATOMS: atom_id res chain seq x y z
N MET A 1 -51.95 -34.65 -3.32
CA MET A 1 -52.76 -33.41 -3.36
C MET A 1 -53.07 -33.02 -1.92
N SER A 2 -53.03 -31.72 -1.65
CA SER A 2 -53.22 -31.01 -0.37
C SER A 2 -51.95 -30.74 0.46
N LEU A 3 -51.54 -29.48 0.32
CA LEU A 3 -50.52 -28.72 1.03
C LEU A 3 -50.79 -28.71 2.54
N ILE A 4 -49.70 -28.82 3.31
CA ILE A 4 -49.66 -28.35 4.69
C ILE A 4 -48.76 -27.11 4.67
N LEU A 5 -49.38 -25.94 4.63
CA LEU A 5 -48.72 -24.66 4.88
C LEU A 5 -48.79 -24.39 6.38
N PRO A 6 -47.68 -24.03 7.02
CA PRO A 6 -47.73 -23.12 8.14
C PRO A 6 -46.93 -21.86 7.80
N ASP A 7 -47.65 -20.78 7.51
CA ASP A 7 -47.18 -19.43 7.77
C ASP A 7 -46.84 -19.32 9.26
N ASN A 8 -45.57 -19.09 9.59
CA ASN A 8 -45.30 -18.18 10.71
C ASN A 8 -43.87 -17.65 10.73
N HIS A 9 -43.83 -16.32 10.77
CA HIS A 9 -42.78 -15.45 11.27
C HIS A 9 -41.49 -15.38 10.46
N GLY A 10 -41.42 -14.29 9.69
CA GLY A 10 -40.19 -13.72 9.18
C GLY A 10 -39.12 -13.69 10.27
N THR A 11 -38.07 -14.46 10.04
CA THR A 11 -36.75 -14.08 10.51
C THR A 11 -36.32 -12.92 9.62
N PRO A 12 -36.08 -11.70 10.15
CA PRO A 12 -35.26 -10.74 9.46
C PRO A 12 -33.90 -11.44 9.31
N GLN A 13 -33.61 -11.92 8.11
CA GLN A 13 -32.26 -12.31 7.74
C GLN A 13 -31.38 -11.11 8.09
N PRO A 14 -30.42 -11.21 9.04
CA PRO A 14 -29.57 -10.08 9.35
C PRO A 14 -28.90 -9.66 8.05
N PRO A 15 -28.89 -8.35 7.72
CA PRO A 15 -28.29 -7.87 6.48
C PRO A 15 -26.87 -8.40 6.42
N SER A 16 -26.59 -9.12 5.33
CA SER A 16 -25.29 -9.69 5.00
C SER A 16 -24.20 -8.69 5.39
N GLN A 17 -23.39 -9.09 6.37
CA GLN A 17 -22.23 -8.36 6.82
C GLN A 17 -21.46 -7.88 5.59
N PRO A 18 -21.20 -6.56 5.43
CA PRO A 18 -20.43 -6.10 4.29
C PRO A 18 -19.07 -6.78 4.36
N GLU A 19 -18.75 -7.58 3.33
CA GLU A 19 -17.42 -8.13 3.14
C GLU A 19 -16.39 -7.02 3.41
N PRO A 20 -15.30 -7.28 4.15
CA PRO A 20 -14.25 -6.30 4.37
C PRO A 20 -13.76 -5.85 3.00
N THR A 21 -14.24 -4.68 2.56
CA THR A 21 -13.84 -4.10 1.29
C THR A 21 -12.34 -3.91 1.40
N ALA A 22 -11.59 -4.68 0.60
CA ALA A 22 -10.13 -4.67 0.60
C ALA A 22 -9.65 -3.21 0.66
N PRO A 23 -8.69 -2.88 1.54
CA PRO A 23 -8.26 -1.50 1.69
C PRO A 23 -7.74 -1.01 0.34
N ARG A 24 -8.55 -0.17 -0.33
CA ARG A 24 -8.12 0.49 -1.56
C ARG A 24 -6.86 1.28 -1.19
N PRO A 25 -5.72 1.05 -1.86
CA PRO A 25 -4.50 1.78 -1.57
C PRO A 25 -4.77 3.23 -1.94
N ARG A 26 -5.03 4.04 -0.91
CA ARG A 26 -5.18 5.49 -1.05
C ARG A 26 -3.75 5.95 -1.23
N LEU A 27 -3.39 6.38 -2.44
CA LEU A 27 -2.08 6.95 -2.69
C LEU A 27 -1.89 8.08 -1.68
N SER A 28 -1.03 7.86 -0.70
CA SER A 28 -0.84 8.81 0.38
C SER A 28 -0.06 10.00 -0.18
N TRP A 29 -0.36 11.21 0.28
CA TRP A 29 0.48 12.37 -0.06
C TRP A 29 1.95 12.13 0.28
N ILE A 30 2.19 11.32 1.32
CA ILE A 30 3.53 10.87 1.72
C ILE A 30 4.21 10.06 0.61
N ASP A 31 3.47 9.18 -0.08
CA ASP A 31 4.02 8.40 -1.19
C ASP A 31 4.37 9.31 -2.37
N VAL A 32 3.56 10.35 -2.62
CA VAL A 32 3.82 11.35 -3.67
C VAL A 32 5.07 12.17 -3.33
N VAL A 33 5.19 12.66 -2.10
CA VAL A 33 6.37 13.41 -1.66
C VAL A 33 7.62 12.53 -1.74
N LEU A 34 7.53 11.27 -1.29
CA LEU A 34 8.63 10.32 -1.38
C LEU A 34 9.04 10.08 -2.84
N LEU A 35 8.08 9.91 -3.74
CA LEU A 35 8.33 9.75 -5.17
C LEU A 35 9.06 10.97 -5.75
N VAL A 36 8.62 12.18 -5.41
CA VAL A 36 9.26 13.42 -5.88
C VAL A 36 10.71 13.52 -5.39
N VAL A 37 10.96 13.16 -4.13
CA VAL A 37 12.32 13.17 -3.56
C VAL A 37 13.22 12.15 -4.25
N VAL A 38 12.74 10.91 -4.44
CA VAL A 38 13.50 9.84 -5.11
C VAL A 38 13.80 10.21 -6.56
N LEU A 39 12.81 10.74 -7.28
CA LEU A 39 12.97 11.15 -8.67
C LEU A 39 13.92 12.35 -8.78
N GLY A 40 13.80 13.34 -7.89
CA GLY A 40 14.70 14.50 -7.84
C GLY A 40 16.14 14.11 -7.57
N ALA A 41 16.37 13.17 -6.63
CA ALA A 41 17.70 12.63 -6.36
C ALA A 41 18.28 11.92 -7.59
N LEU A 42 17.48 11.09 -8.26
CA LEU A 42 17.91 10.40 -9.48
C LEU A 42 18.29 11.40 -10.58
N VAL A 43 17.46 12.42 -10.84
CA VAL A 43 17.74 13.48 -11.82
C VAL A 43 19.02 14.24 -11.46
N ALA A 44 19.24 14.56 -10.18
CA ALA A 44 20.46 15.23 -9.74
C ALA A 44 21.71 14.37 -9.96
N LEU A 45 21.64 13.06 -9.72
CA LEU A 45 22.73 12.12 -9.99
C LEU A 45 23.04 12.04 -11.49
N LEU A 46 22.02 11.95 -12.34
CA LEU A 46 22.21 11.99 -13.79
C LEU A 46 22.80 13.33 -14.26
N ALA A 47 22.35 14.45 -13.68
CA ALA A 47 22.89 15.78 -13.98
C ALA A 47 24.36 15.93 -13.54
N LEU A 48 24.80 15.15 -12.55
CA LEU A 48 26.19 15.06 -12.13
C LEU A 48 27.05 14.25 -13.12
N GLY A 49 26.44 13.64 -14.13
CA GLY A 49 27.11 12.81 -15.14
C GLY A 49 27.28 11.35 -14.72
N MET A 50 26.61 10.89 -13.66
CA MET A 50 26.59 9.46 -13.32
C MET A 50 25.72 8.68 -14.31
N ASP A 51 26.19 7.48 -14.66
CA ASP A 51 25.43 6.54 -15.46
C ASP A 51 24.18 6.07 -14.71
N LEU A 52 23.07 5.92 -15.44
CA LEU A 52 21.79 5.44 -14.90
C LEU A 52 21.91 4.16 -14.04
N PRO A 53 22.65 3.10 -14.45
CA PRO A 53 22.85 1.92 -13.61
C PRO A 53 23.53 2.23 -12.27
N GLU A 54 24.51 3.13 -12.26
CA GLU A 54 25.23 3.54 -11.05
C GLU A 54 24.31 4.35 -10.13
N ALA A 55 23.55 5.30 -10.69
CA ALA A 55 22.57 6.09 -9.95
C ALA A 55 21.49 5.20 -9.30
N MET A 56 21.00 4.20 -10.02
CA MET A 56 20.02 3.24 -9.49
C MET A 56 20.61 2.36 -8.39
N ALA A 57 21.89 1.98 -8.47
CA ALA A 57 22.57 1.26 -7.41
C ALA A 57 22.68 2.10 -6.13
N VAL A 58 23.04 3.38 -6.26
CA VAL A 58 23.10 4.33 -5.13
C VAL A 58 21.73 4.51 -4.47
N VAL A 59 20.69 4.77 -5.27
CA VAL A 59 19.31 4.91 -4.76
C VAL A 59 18.83 3.60 -4.11
N GLY A 60 19.16 2.45 -4.70
CA GLY A 60 18.81 1.13 -4.15
C GLY A 60 19.46 0.88 -2.77
N VAL A 61 20.76 1.15 -2.63
CA VAL A 61 21.48 1.01 -1.36
C VAL A 61 20.93 1.99 -0.32
N ALA A 62 20.70 3.25 -0.69
CA ALA A 62 20.11 4.25 0.21
C ALA A 62 18.70 3.85 0.70
N GLY A 63 17.89 3.28 -0.20
CA GLY A 63 16.58 2.72 0.14
C GLY A 63 16.66 1.54 1.09
N LEU A 64 17.60 0.61 0.86
CA LEU A 64 17.83 -0.55 1.73
C LEU A 64 18.25 -0.11 3.14
N VAL A 65 19.21 0.81 3.24
CA VAL A 65 19.69 1.35 4.52
C VAL A 65 18.55 2.06 5.26
N SER A 66 17.72 2.83 4.55
CA SER A 66 16.55 3.49 5.13
C SER A 66 15.53 2.49 5.68
N ALA A 67 15.27 1.41 4.94
CA ALA A 67 14.37 0.34 5.37
C ALA A 67 14.90 -0.40 6.61
N GLU A 68 16.20 -0.71 6.63
CA GLU A 68 16.86 -1.37 7.76
C GLU A 68 16.89 -0.46 9.01
N MET A 69 17.16 0.84 8.85
CA MET A 69 17.05 1.79 9.96
C MET A 69 15.63 1.84 10.50
N ARG A 70 14.62 1.98 9.63
CA ARG A 70 13.21 1.99 10.04
C ARG A 70 12.84 0.73 10.81
N ARG A 71 13.32 -0.43 10.36
CA ARG A 71 13.14 -1.70 11.05
C ARG A 71 13.73 -1.65 12.46
N ARG A 72 14.98 -1.19 12.62
CA ARG A 72 15.63 -1.09 13.93
C ARG A 72 14.89 -0.17 14.89
N PHE A 73 14.43 0.99 14.43
CA PHE A 73 13.68 1.94 15.27
C PHE A 73 12.25 1.49 15.62
N THR A 74 11.64 0.62 14.82
CA THR A 74 10.29 0.08 15.11
C THR A 74 10.35 -1.11 16.08
N GLN A 75 11.52 -1.74 16.23
CA GLN A 75 11.74 -2.90 17.11
C GLN A 75 12.44 -2.55 18.45
N SER A 76 12.78 -1.29 18.69
CA SER A 76 13.38 -0.77 19.94
C SER A 76 12.36 -0.07 20.82
#